data_AF-A0A2V6A994-F1
#
_entry.id   AF-A0A2V6A994-F1
#
_cell.length_a   1.000
_cell.length_b   1.000
_cell.length_c   1.000
_cell.angle_alpha   90.00
_cell.angle_beta   90.00
_cell.angle_gamma   90.00
#
_symmetry.space_group_name_H-M   'P 1'
#
loop_
_entity.id
_entity.type
_entity.pdbx_description
1 polymer ?
#
loop_
_entity_poly.entity_id
_entity_poly.type
_entity_poly.pdbx_seq_one_letter_code
_entity_poly.pdbx_strand_id
1 'polypeptide(L)' 'MNTLVRENRDGDRAQAEQVVAPSASVIEAADGYMLQVEMLGVNKQGLEVAVENNELVIVGRRSLPLWKGP' A
#
# COMPACT_ATOMS: atom_id res chain seq x y z
N MET A 1 -17.28 -44.80 -5.05
CA MET A 1 -16.07 -44.55 -5.86
C MET A 1 -16.17 -43.09 -6.30
N ASN A 2 -15.49 -42.19 -5.58
CA ASN A 2 -15.65 -40.74 -5.77
C ASN A 2 -14.47 -40.23 -6.59
N THR A 3 -14.71 -39.91 -7.85
CA THR A 3 -13.71 -39.24 -8.69
C THR A 3 -13.73 -37.74 -8.35
N LEU A 4 -12.67 -37.30 -7.66
CA LEU A 4 -12.39 -35.88 -7.40
C LEU A 4 -11.93 -35.25 -8.72
N VAL A 5 -12.81 -34.55 -9.42
CA VAL A 5 -12.39 -33.64 -10.50
C VAL A 5 -12.24 -32.26 -9.84
N ARG A 6 -11.00 -31.96 -9.42
CA ARG A 6 -10.63 -30.62 -8.97
C ARG A 6 -10.52 -29.75 -10.23
N GLU A 7 -11.59 -29.05 -10.57
CA GLU A 7 -11.52 -27.95 -11.53
C GLU A 7 -10.55 -26.90 -10.98
N ASN A 8 -9.39 -26.79 -11.62
CA ASN A 8 -8.50 -25.66 -11.49
C ASN A 8 -9.23 -24.40 -11.94
N ARG A 9 -9.88 -23.70 -10.99
CA ARG A 9 -10.22 -22.29 -11.15
C ARG A 9 -8.94 -21.47 -10.94
N ASP A 10 -7.99 -21.67 -11.84
CA ASP A 10 -6.93 -20.71 -12.13
C ASP A 10 -7.60 -19.54 -12.86
N GLY A 11 -7.74 -18.37 -12.22
CA GLY A 11 -8.19 -17.20 -12.98
C GLY A 11 -8.73 -15.98 -12.24
N ASP A 12 -9.03 -16.04 -10.93
CA ASP A 12 -9.60 -14.85 -10.25
C ASP A 12 -9.16 -14.69 -8.78
N ARG A 13 -7.92 -15.06 -8.50
CA ARG A 13 -7.21 -14.58 -7.31
C ARG A 13 -6.03 -13.74 -7.76
N ALA A 14 -6.29 -12.68 -8.52
CA ALA A 14 -5.55 -11.47 -8.23
C ALA A 14 -5.80 -11.25 -6.73
N GLN A 15 -4.79 -11.54 -5.90
CA GLN A 15 -4.84 -11.19 -4.49
C GLN A 15 -5.18 -9.71 -4.51
N ALA A 16 -6.43 -9.34 -4.18
CA ALA A 16 -6.83 -7.96 -4.12
C ALA A 16 -5.81 -7.32 -3.17
N GLU A 17 -4.91 -6.50 -3.72
CA GLU A 17 -3.92 -5.82 -2.91
C GLU A 17 -4.74 -5.10 -1.84
N GLN A 18 -4.51 -5.48 -0.58
CA GLN A 18 -5.24 -4.89 0.53
C GLN A 18 -4.72 -3.46 0.71
N VAL A 19 -5.29 -2.55 -0.09
CA VAL A 19 -5.03 -1.13 0.02
C VAL A 19 -5.80 -0.61 1.21
N VAL A 20 -5.09 0.03 2.13
CA VAL A 20 -5.68 0.70 3.29
C VAL A 20 -5.41 2.19 3.12
N ALA A 21 -6.46 3.00 3.26
CA ALA A 21 -6.29 4.44 3.32
C ALA A 21 -5.62 4.82 4.65
N PRO A 22 -4.45 5.48 4.64
CA PRO A 22 -3.82 5.97 5.86
C PRO A 22 -4.58 7.17 6.41
N SER A 23 -4.40 7.45 7.71
CA SER A 23 -4.80 8.74 8.28
C SER A 23 -4.00 9.85 7.63
N ALA A 24 -4.67 10.89 7.14
CA ALA A 24 -4.04 12.01 6.49
C ALA A 24 -4.66 13.35 6.92
N SER A 25 -3.85 14.40 6.91
CA SER A 25 -4.29 15.77 7.15
C SER A 25 -3.64 16.70 6.14
N VAL A 26 -4.42 17.67 5.68
CA VAL A 26 -3.98 18.73 4.76
C VAL A 26 -4.12 20.06 5.49
N ILE A 27 -3.03 20.80 5.57
CA ILE A 27 -2.98 22.10 6.23
C ILE A 27 -2.48 23.12 5.21
N GLU A 28 -3.26 24.15 4.97
CA GLU A 28 -2.82 25.33 4.22
C GLU A 28 -1.88 26.15 5.09
N ALA A 29 -0.69 26.44 4.56
CA ALA A 29 0.34 27.25 5.18
C ALA A 29 0.61 28.49 4.32
N ALA A 30 1.45 29.41 4.83
CA ALA A 30 1.72 30.68 4.16
C ALA A 30 2.38 30.51 2.78
N ASP A 31 3.11 29.41 2.55
CA ASP A 31 3.92 29.14 1.35
C ASP A 31 3.45 27.91 0.56
N GLY A 32 2.31 27.31 0.93
CA GLY A 32 1.77 26.14 0.23
C GLY A 32 0.92 25.24 1.12
N TYR A 33 0.88 23.96 0.80
CA TYR A 33 0.15 22.95 1.58
C TYR A 33 1.12 22.00 2.27
N MET A 34 0.88 21.74 3.55
CA MET A 34 1.53 20.68 4.30
C MET A 34 0.60 19.47 4.36
N LEU A 35 1.04 18.35 3.78
CA LEU A 35 0.40 17.05 3.94
C LEU A 35 1.10 16.25 5.04
N GLN A 36 0.32 15.72 5.98
CA GLN A 36 0.78 14.78 6.99
C GLN A 36 0.06 13.46 6.77
N VAL A 37 0.80 12.35 6.66
CA VAL A 37 0.25 11.02 6.39
C VAL A 37 0.89 10.01 7.34
N GLU A 38 0.07 9.27 8.08
CA GLU A 38 0.53 8.26 9.04
C GLU A 38 0.53 6.87 8.40
N MET A 39 1.71 6.38 8.03
CA MET A 39 1.88 5.10 7.34
C MET A 39 2.67 4.08 8.18
N LEU A 40 2.02 3.48 9.19
CA LEU A 40 2.66 2.48 10.06
C LEU A 40 3.16 1.26 9.28
N GLY A 41 4.41 0.88 9.55
CA GLY A 41 5.09 -0.25 8.88
C GLY A 41 5.65 0.07 7.50
N VAL A 42 5.47 1.30 7.00
CA VAL A 42 6.10 1.80 5.79
C VAL A 42 7.41 2.48 6.16
N ASN A 43 8.48 2.10 5.49
CA ASN A 43 9.80 2.73 5.62
C ASN A 43 10.08 3.60 4.39
N LYS A 44 11.21 4.32 4.39
CA LYS A 44 11.57 5.21 3.27
C LYS A 44 11.74 4.47 1.94
N GLN A 45 12.20 3.22 1.95
CA GLN A 45 12.40 2.42 0.73
C GLN A 45 11.07 1.94 0.14
N GLY A 46 10.03 1.78 0.97
CA GLY A 46 8.69 1.41 0.56
C GLY A 46 7.77 2.60 0.29
N LEU A 47 8.26 3.84 0.36
CA LEU A 47 7.47 5.04 0.12
C LEU A 47 7.72 5.57 -1.29
N GLU A 48 6.65 5.74 -2.06
CA GLU A 48 6.64 6.32 -3.40
C GLU A 48 5.77 7.58 -3.37
N VAL A 49 6.27 8.68 -3.95
CA VAL A 49 5.54 9.95 -4.06
C VAL A 49 5.64 10.44 -5.50
N ALA A 50 4.50 10.68 -6.13
CA ALA A 50 4.41 11.14 -7.50
C ALA A 50 3.44 12.32 -7.62
N VAL A 51 3.71 13.22 -8.58
CA VAL A 51 2.81 14.32 -8.92
C VAL A 51 2.61 14.34 -10.42
N GLU A 52 1.38 14.09 -10.86
CA GLU A 52 1.00 14.12 -12.28
C GLU A 52 -0.39 14.72 -12.42
N ASN A 53 -0.62 15.56 -13.44
CA ASN A 53 -1.95 16.13 -13.73
C ASN A 53 -2.66 16.80 -12.53
N ASN A 54 -1.89 17.50 -11.68
CA ASN A 54 -2.40 18.14 -10.45
C ASN A 54 -2.92 17.13 -9.39
N GLU A 55 -2.48 15.89 -9.47
CA GLU A 55 -2.75 14.83 -8.50
C GLU A 55 -1.45 14.44 -7.79
N LEU A 56 -1.45 14.49 -6.46
CA LEU A 56 -0.37 13.99 -5.62
C LEU A 56 -0.72 12.58 -5.15
N VAL A 57 0.06 11.60 -5.58
CA VAL A 57 -0.12 10.19 -5.23
C VAL A 57 0.98 9.78 -4.25
N ILE A 58 0.58 9.25 -3.09
CA ILE A 58 1.48 8.73 -2.07
C ILE A 58 1.15 7.25 -1.85
N VAL A 59 2.10 6.38 -2.20
CA VAL A 59 1.95 4.92 -2.04
C VAL A 59 3.00 4.43 -1.04
N GLY A 60 2.55 3.67 -0.04
CA GLY A 60 3.41 3.08 0.96
C GLY A 60 3.26 1.58 0.99
N ARG A 61 4.36 0.86 0.74
CA ARG A 61 4.45 -0.59 0.81
C ARG A 61 5.03 -0.97 2.17
N ARG A 62 4.25 -1.68 2.99
CA ARG A 62 4.72 -2.15 4.29
C ARG A 62 5.84 -3.18 4.11
N SER A 63 6.92 -3.03 4.88
CA SER A 63 7.94 -4.06 4.98
C SER A 63 7.79 -4.77 6.32
N LEU A 64 7.67 -6.10 6.32
CA LEU A 64 7.91 -6.84 7.55
C LEU A 64 9.40 -6.74 7.87
N PRO A 65 9.79 -6.41 9.10
CA PRO A 65 11.20 -6.47 9.48
C PRO A 65 11.69 -7.89 9.21
N LEU A 66 12.82 -8.01 8.52
CA LEU A 66 13.48 -9.29 8.33
C LEU A 66 13.88 -9.77 9.73
N TRP A 67 13.10 -10.69 10.31
CA TRP A 67 13.48 -11.36 11.54
C TRP A 67 14.78 -12.12 11.26
N LYS A 68 15.91 -11.53 11.67
CA LYS A 68 17.15 -12.27 11.84
C LYS A 68 17.06 -12.85 13.25
N GLY A 69 16.78 -14.15 13.34
CA GLY A 69 16.74 -14.85 14.63
C GLY A 69 18.06 -14.73 15.42
N PRO A 70 18.08 -15.20 16.68
CA PRO A 70 19.31 -15.28 17.47
C PRO A 70 20.36 -16.19 16.82
#